data_AF-A0A7C4CRJ3-F1
#
_entry.id   AF-A0A7C4CRJ3-F1
#
_cell.length_a   1.000
_cell.length_b   1.000
_cell.length_c   1.000
_cell.angle_alpha   90.00
_cell.angle_beta   90.00
_cell.angle_gamma   90.00
#
_symmetry.space_group_name_H-M   'P 1'
#
loop_
_entity.id
_entity.type
_entity.pdbx_description
1 polymer ?
#
loop_
_entity_poly.entity_id
_entity_poly.type
_entity_poly.pdbx_seq_one_letter_code
_entity_poly.pdbx_strand_id
1 'polypeptide(L)'
;MSSPISVHIDVDPRRCVFCGLCEVFCPFNAIKVSVNDKPITSALKSGILPEILRKIEIDEETCMHINFLCERLCVDACPIGIIRFNGSCIQINSAAECLTRGWCQAVCHSVIKVDKIFQGSIKVNSEKCPERCRNCFYACPVNAICLDEDGKVKVLEEFCIFCGACKNFCPEDGTINISITGINTRQTGSNAWKTFTERLHSYKPIHNRAAIQGMDTPWPKIVKIRDKGKLKIERKAYIKKHTLELDLGLCEKCQIC
;
A
#
# COMPACT_ATOMS: atom_id res chain seq x y z
N MET A 1 25.76 9.44 -15.60
CA MET A 1 24.77 9.53 -14.51
C MET A 1 23.46 8.94 -15.04
N SER A 2 23.09 7.75 -14.59
CA SER A 2 21.80 7.15 -14.94
C SER A 2 20.68 8.02 -14.36
N SER A 3 19.68 8.37 -15.17
CA SER A 3 18.50 9.11 -14.74
C SER A 3 17.88 8.46 -13.49
N PRO A 4 17.34 9.26 -12.53
CA PRO A 4 16.67 8.69 -11.37
C PRO A 4 15.51 7.80 -11.83
N ILE A 5 15.41 6.60 -11.24
CA ILE A 5 14.29 5.69 -11.48
C ILE A 5 13.04 6.38 -10.93
N SER A 6 12.12 6.77 -11.81
CA SER A 6 10.82 7.31 -11.41
C SER A 6 9.82 6.16 -11.28
N VAL A 7 9.36 5.91 -10.05
CA VAL A 7 8.29 4.96 -9.79
C VAL A 7 6.97 5.69 -10.04
N HIS A 8 6.05 5.05 -10.75
CA HIS A 8 4.72 5.61 -10.97
C HIS A 8 3.67 4.53 -10.73
N ILE A 9 2.58 4.92 -10.09
CA ILE A 9 1.41 4.07 -9.97
C ILE A 9 0.67 3.98 -11.32
N ASP A 10 0.31 2.75 -11.67
CA ASP A 10 -0.48 2.47 -12.86
C ASP A 10 -1.43 1.29 -12.62
N VAL A 11 -2.51 1.26 -13.38
CA VAL A 11 -3.50 0.19 -13.32
C VAL A 11 -3.66 -0.41 -14.72
N ASP A 12 -3.46 -1.73 -14.84
CA ASP A 12 -3.76 -2.45 -16.07
C ASP A 12 -5.28 -2.57 -16.22
N PRO A 13 -5.89 -1.86 -17.20
CA PRO A 13 -7.33 -1.80 -17.32
C PRO A 13 -7.93 -3.13 -17.81
N ARG A 14 -7.13 -4.08 -18.29
CA ARG A 14 -7.58 -5.43 -18.65
C ARG A 14 -7.71 -6.35 -17.43
N ARG A 15 -6.94 -6.08 -16.37
CA ARG A 15 -6.94 -6.84 -15.12
C ARG A 15 -7.86 -6.27 -14.06
N CYS A 16 -8.18 -4.97 -14.14
CA CYS A 16 -9.08 -4.34 -13.20
C CYS A 16 -10.50 -4.92 -13.36
N VAL A 17 -11.10 -5.36 -12.25
CA VAL A 17 -12.50 -5.83 -12.21
C VAL A 17 -13.42 -4.84 -11.50
N PHE A 18 -12.92 -3.63 -11.17
CA PHE A 18 -13.66 -2.57 -10.48
C PHE A 18 -14.28 -3.02 -9.14
N CYS A 19 -13.60 -3.91 -8.42
CA CYS A 19 -14.08 -4.44 -7.13
C CYS A 19 -14.06 -3.43 -5.98
N GLY A 20 -13.30 -2.34 -6.10
CA GLY A 20 -13.28 -1.28 -5.10
C GLY A 20 -12.28 -1.39 -3.97
N LEU A 21 -11.59 -2.52 -3.85
CA LEU A 21 -10.65 -2.74 -2.76
C LEU A 21 -9.53 -1.70 -2.73
N CYS A 22 -9.07 -1.22 -3.89
CA CYS A 22 -8.08 -0.16 -3.98
C CYS A 22 -8.55 1.18 -3.40
N GLU A 23 -9.84 1.53 -3.50
CA GLU A 23 -10.43 2.69 -2.82
C GLU A 23 -10.42 2.50 -1.29
N VAL A 24 -10.75 1.29 -0.82
CA VAL A 24 -10.79 0.95 0.62
C VAL A 24 -9.41 0.98 1.28
N PHE A 25 -8.39 0.46 0.60
CA PHE A 25 -7.03 0.43 1.13
C PHE A 25 -6.31 1.77 1.04
N CYS A 26 -6.72 2.68 0.15
CA CYS A 26 -6.08 3.97 -0.03
C CYS A 26 -6.39 4.92 1.16
N PRO A 27 -5.41 5.27 2.02
CA PRO A 27 -5.66 6.17 3.16
C PRO A 27 -5.92 7.62 2.72
N PHE A 28 -5.40 8.01 1.55
CA PHE A 28 -5.46 9.37 1.03
C PHE A 28 -6.65 9.59 0.09
N ASN A 29 -7.51 8.57 -0.05
CA ASN A 29 -8.70 8.64 -0.88
C ASN A 29 -8.40 8.99 -2.35
N ALA A 30 -7.18 8.66 -2.81
CA ALA A 30 -6.69 8.96 -4.15
C ALA A 30 -7.35 8.10 -5.24
N ILE A 31 -7.93 6.96 -4.86
CA ILE A 31 -8.58 6.03 -5.79
C ILE A 31 -10.07 6.03 -5.53
N LYS A 32 -10.85 6.28 -6.58
CA LYS A 32 -12.31 6.23 -6.58
C LYS A 32 -12.82 5.22 -7.58
N VAL A 33 -13.75 4.37 -7.16
CA VAL A 33 -14.43 3.41 -8.03
C VAL A 33 -15.93 3.70 -8.03
N SER A 34 -16.54 3.69 -9.22
CA SER A 34 -17.97 3.91 -9.36
C SER A 34 -18.60 2.98 -10.39
N VAL A 35 -19.89 2.69 -10.19
CA VAL A 35 -20.73 1.96 -11.14
C VAL A 35 -21.94 2.83 -11.47
N ASN A 36 -22.12 3.14 -12.75
CA ASN A 36 -23.12 4.09 -13.23
C ASN A 36 -23.03 5.44 -12.49
N ASP A 37 -21.79 5.91 -12.34
CA ASP A 37 -21.42 7.17 -11.66
C ASP A 37 -21.81 7.22 -10.16
N LYS A 38 -22.31 6.12 -9.59
CA LYS A 38 -22.54 5.97 -8.15
C LYS A 38 -21.30 5.39 -7.49
N PRO A 39 -20.75 6.03 -6.43
CA PRO A 39 -19.62 5.48 -5.69
C PRO A 39 -19.95 4.10 -5.14
N ILE A 40 -18.96 3.22 -5.11
CA ILE A 40 -19.08 1.90 -4.50
C ILE A 40 -19.21 1.94 -2.97
N THR A 41 -19.29 3.12 -2.35
CA THR A 41 -19.48 3.31 -0.91
C THR A 41 -20.66 2.52 -0.33
N SER A 42 -21.64 2.17 -1.18
CA SER A 42 -22.72 1.25 -0.80
C SER A 42 -22.23 -0.14 -0.39
N ALA A 43 -21.14 -0.64 -0.99
CA ALA A 43 -20.52 -1.92 -0.64
C ALA A 43 -19.78 -1.88 0.71
N LEU A 44 -19.28 -0.71 1.13
CA LEU A 44 -18.78 -0.48 2.48
C LEU A 44 -19.93 -0.46 3.49
N LYS A 45 -21.00 0.30 3.21
CA LYS A 45 -22.17 0.39 4.09
C LYS A 45 -22.89 -0.94 4.27
N SER A 46 -22.87 -1.81 3.25
CA SER A 46 -23.49 -3.14 3.30
C SER A 46 -22.59 -4.23 3.89
N GLY A 47 -21.39 -3.90 4.39
CA GLY A 47 -20.45 -4.87 4.97
C GLY A 47 -19.85 -5.86 3.97
N ILE A 48 -19.94 -5.58 2.66
CA ILE A 48 -19.33 -6.42 1.61
C ILE A 48 -17.82 -6.18 1.58
N LEU A 49 -17.41 -4.92 1.69
CA LEU A 49 -16.02 -4.50 1.83
C LEU A 49 -15.73 -4.19 3.30
N PRO A 50 -14.50 -4.48 3.78
CA PRO A 50 -14.14 -4.23 5.16
C PRO A 50 -13.88 -2.74 5.42
N GLU A 51 -13.96 -2.35 6.68
CA GLU A 51 -13.33 -1.13 7.17
C GLU A 51 -11.88 -1.45 7.57
N ILE A 52 -10.89 -0.73 7.02
CA ILE A 52 -9.47 -0.93 7.35
C ILE A 52 -9.15 -0.24 8.69
N LEU A 53 -8.60 -1.00 9.62
CA LEU A 53 -8.19 -0.48 10.92
C LEU A 53 -6.73 -0.04 10.86
N ARG A 54 -6.51 1.26 11.05
CA ARG A 54 -5.20 1.87 11.24
C ARG A 54 -5.12 2.30 12.69
N LYS A 55 -4.19 1.70 13.43
CA LYS A 55 -4.10 1.92 14.86
C LYS A 55 -2.69 2.38 15.21
N ILE A 56 -2.65 3.53 15.86
CA ILE A 56 -1.46 4.16 16.41
C ILE A 56 -1.86 4.73 17.76
N GLU A 57 -1.16 4.33 18.82
CA GLU A 57 -1.41 4.71 20.21
C GLU A 57 -0.15 5.36 20.77
N ILE A 58 -0.35 6.35 21.65
CA ILE A 58 0.72 7.02 22.40
C ILE A 58 0.47 6.76 23.88
N ASP A 59 1.49 6.26 24.57
CA ASP A 59 1.53 6.29 26.02
C ASP A 59 1.90 7.70 26.49
N GLU A 60 0.89 8.52 26.75
CA GLU A 60 1.07 9.93 27.14
C GLU A 60 1.84 10.08 28.46
N GLU A 61 1.66 9.15 29.41
CA GLU A 61 2.36 9.18 30.69
C GLU A 61 3.85 8.98 30.49
N THR A 62 4.25 7.94 29.75
CA THR A 62 5.67 7.69 29.46
C THR A 62 6.26 8.80 28.56
N CYS A 63 5.48 9.32 27.61
CA CYS A 63 5.86 10.39 26.71
C CYS A 63 6.31 11.66 27.45
N MET A 64 5.55 12.10 28.45
CA MET A 64 5.84 13.31 29.24
C MET A 64 7.12 13.21 30.07
N HIS A 65 7.63 12.00 30.30
CA HIS A 65 8.80 11.74 31.15
C HIS A 65 10.09 11.46 30.35
N ILE A 66 10.00 11.38 29.01
CA ILE A 66 11.17 11.20 28.15
C ILE A 66 11.71 12.58 27.73
N ASN A 67 13.03 12.73 27.86
CA ASN A 67 13.78 13.97 27.70
C ASN A 67 13.50 14.72 26.37
N PHE A 68 13.78 16.04 26.34
CA PHE A 68 13.40 17.07 25.33
C PHE A 68 13.70 16.79 23.84
N LEU A 69 14.32 15.67 23.46
CA LEU A 69 14.62 15.30 22.06
C LEU A 69 13.40 14.79 21.27
N CYS A 70 12.23 14.68 21.91
CA CYS A 70 10.96 14.23 21.31
C CYS A 70 10.46 15.10 20.17
N GLU A 71 10.68 16.42 20.21
CA GLU A 71 10.23 17.38 19.18
C GLU A 71 10.81 17.04 17.80
N ARG A 72 12.02 16.49 17.74
CA ARG A 72 12.74 16.27 16.48
C ARG A 72 12.58 14.84 15.96
N LEU A 73 12.85 13.84 16.79
CA LEU A 73 12.94 12.46 16.30
C LEU A 73 11.59 11.87 15.89
N CYS A 74 10.55 12.04 16.70
CA CYS A 74 9.26 11.37 16.48
C CYS A 74 8.44 12.05 15.37
N VAL A 75 8.53 13.38 15.31
CA VAL A 75 7.88 14.19 14.27
C VAL A 75 8.55 13.95 12.93
N ASP A 76 9.89 14.00 12.86
CA ASP A 76 10.64 13.80 11.60
C ASP A 76 10.53 12.36 11.09
N ALA A 77 10.36 11.37 11.98
CA ALA A 77 10.12 9.98 11.60
C ALA A 77 8.75 9.75 10.93
N CYS A 78 7.83 10.73 10.95
CA CYS A 78 6.54 10.64 10.30
C CYS A 78 6.56 11.31 8.90
N PRO A 79 6.77 10.56 7.81
CA PRO A 79 6.90 11.15 6.46
C PRO A 79 5.64 11.88 5.97
N ILE A 80 4.49 11.57 6.56
CA ILE A 80 3.19 12.14 6.19
C ILE A 80 2.73 13.24 7.17
N GLY A 81 3.53 13.57 8.19
CA GLY A 81 3.29 14.71 9.07
C GLY A 81 2.04 14.64 9.96
N ILE A 82 1.56 13.44 10.28
CA ILE A 82 0.39 13.26 11.18
C ILE A 82 0.75 13.36 12.66
N ILE A 83 2.04 13.31 13.00
CA ILE A 83 2.56 13.46 14.37
C ILE A 83 2.99 14.92 14.57
N ARG A 84 2.53 15.55 15.66
CA ARG A 84 2.93 16.90 16.05
C ARG A 84 3.32 16.95 17.51
N PHE A 85 4.19 17.89 17.88
CA PHE A 85 4.54 18.17 19.27
C PHE A 85 3.73 19.37 19.78
N ASN A 86 3.18 19.27 21.00
CA ASN A 86 2.37 20.34 21.60
C ASN A 86 3.08 21.11 22.74
N GLY A 87 4.37 20.85 22.97
CA GLY A 87 5.14 21.41 24.10
C GLY A 87 5.39 20.42 25.23
N SER A 88 4.54 19.39 25.39
CA SER A 88 4.67 18.39 26.46
C SER A 88 4.74 16.96 25.92
N CYS A 89 3.93 16.62 24.93
CA CYS A 89 3.95 15.31 24.28
C CYS A 89 3.60 15.42 22.80
N ILE A 90 3.86 14.35 22.06
CA ILE A 90 3.37 14.20 20.69
C ILE A 90 1.87 13.94 20.66
N GLN A 91 1.24 14.28 19.53
CA GLN A 91 -0.18 14.14 19.24
C GLN A 91 -0.37 13.62 17.82
N ILE A 92 -1.45 12.87 17.59
CA ILE A 92 -1.80 12.29 16.29
C ILE A 92 -3.00 13.03 15.71
N ASN A 93 -2.81 13.74 14.60
CA ASN A 93 -3.89 14.50 13.97
C ASN A 93 -4.91 13.61 13.25
N SER A 94 -4.44 12.55 12.58
CA SER A 94 -5.28 11.68 11.75
C SER A 94 -4.71 10.26 11.70
N ALA A 95 -5.19 9.40 12.59
CA ALA A 95 -4.80 7.98 12.58
C ALA A 95 -5.27 7.25 11.30
N ALA A 96 -6.37 7.72 10.68
CA ALA A 96 -6.91 7.16 9.45
C ALA A 96 -5.98 7.35 8.22
N GLU A 97 -5.09 8.33 8.25
CA GLU A 97 -4.08 8.57 7.22
C GLU A 97 -2.77 7.80 7.48
N CYS A 98 -2.62 7.21 8.67
CA CYS A 98 -1.43 6.48 9.05
C CYS A 98 -1.20 5.25 8.15
N LEU A 99 -0.03 5.21 7.50
CA LEU A 99 0.39 4.07 6.69
C LEU A 99 0.89 2.88 7.51
N THR A 100 0.91 3.02 8.84
CA THR A 100 1.31 1.98 9.79
C THR A 100 2.73 1.43 9.56
N ARG A 101 3.65 2.27 9.07
CA ARG A 101 5.03 1.88 8.75
C ARG A 101 5.90 1.64 9.99
N GLY A 102 5.56 2.26 11.14
CA GLY A 102 6.26 2.03 12.41
C GLY A 102 7.58 2.79 12.62
N TRP A 103 7.98 3.69 11.69
CA TRP A 103 9.19 4.52 11.86
C TRP A 103 9.19 5.32 13.16
N CYS A 104 8.06 5.96 13.48
CA CYS A 104 7.89 6.69 14.73
C CYS A 104 8.00 5.79 15.97
N GLN A 105 7.49 4.55 15.93
CA GLN A 105 7.64 3.58 17.01
C GLN A 105 9.10 3.18 17.23
N ALA A 106 9.88 3.00 16.16
CA ALA A 106 11.28 2.58 16.28
C ALA A 106 12.18 3.66 16.93
N VAL A 107 11.85 4.94 16.76
CA VAL A 107 12.65 6.04 17.33
C VAL A 107 12.13 6.53 18.70
N CYS A 108 10.89 6.18 19.06
CA CYS A 108 10.20 6.75 20.21
C CYS A 108 10.16 5.80 21.42
N HIS A 109 11.31 5.29 21.87
CA HIS A 109 11.53 4.56 23.14
C HIS A 109 10.32 3.78 23.71
N SER A 110 9.61 3.01 22.88
CA SER A 110 8.39 2.24 23.24
C SER A 110 7.14 3.04 23.65
N VAL A 111 7.12 4.37 23.48
CA VAL A 111 5.94 5.25 23.73
C VAL A 111 4.87 5.09 22.66
N ILE A 112 5.29 4.95 21.41
CA ILE A 112 4.37 4.82 20.28
C ILE A 112 4.20 3.34 19.97
N LYS A 113 2.94 2.91 19.87
CA LYS A 113 2.58 1.59 19.35
C LYS A 113 1.80 1.73 18.06
N VAL A 114 2.23 1.02 17.02
CA VAL A 114 1.61 1.00 15.69
C VAL A 114 1.22 -0.43 15.34
N ASP A 115 -0.08 -0.67 15.11
CA ASP A 115 -0.55 -1.94 14.57
C ASP A 115 -0.68 -1.84 13.06
N LYS A 116 0.07 -2.70 12.34
CA LYS A 116 0.09 -2.74 10.88
C LYS A 116 -1.26 -3.16 10.31
N ILE A 117 -1.62 -2.58 9.15
CA ILE A 117 -2.78 -3.03 8.37
C ILE A 117 -2.62 -4.49 7.95
N PHE A 118 -1.44 -4.86 7.45
CA PHE A 118 -1.12 -6.22 7.04
C PHE A 118 -0.18 -6.87 8.05
N GLN A 119 -0.50 -8.09 8.43
CA GLN A 119 0.37 -8.98 9.19
C GLN A 119 0.91 -10.03 8.24
N GLY A 120 2.19 -10.36 8.38
CA GLY A 120 2.83 -11.27 7.46
C GLY A 120 4.32 -11.40 7.69
N SER A 121 4.99 -12.00 6.72
CA SER A 121 6.45 -12.11 6.67
C SER A 121 6.95 -11.92 5.24
N ILE A 122 8.22 -11.57 5.12
CA ILE A 122 8.91 -11.44 3.84
C ILE A 122 10.24 -12.19 3.90
N LYS A 123 10.52 -12.97 2.85
CA LYS A 123 11.79 -13.68 2.68
C LYS A 123 12.41 -13.30 1.36
N VAL A 124 13.69 -12.92 1.40
CA VAL A 124 14.50 -12.62 0.22
C VAL A 124 15.61 -13.66 0.13
N ASN A 125 15.71 -14.32 -1.01
CA ASN A 125 16.84 -15.18 -1.33
C ASN A 125 17.87 -14.36 -2.14
N SER A 126 18.77 -13.70 -1.42
CA SER A 126 19.73 -12.77 -2.03
C SER A 126 20.73 -13.45 -2.97
N GLU A 127 20.90 -14.77 -2.89
CA GLU A 127 21.75 -15.54 -3.82
C GLU A 127 21.14 -15.65 -5.23
N LYS A 128 19.83 -15.44 -5.36
CA LYS A 128 19.15 -15.39 -6.66
C LYS A 128 19.08 -13.98 -7.24
N CYS A 129 19.60 -12.98 -6.54
CA CYS A 129 19.59 -11.62 -7.06
C CYS A 129 20.56 -11.51 -8.25
N PRO A 130 20.14 -10.87 -9.37
CA PRO A 130 21.07 -10.52 -10.43
C PRO A 130 22.18 -9.61 -9.89
N GLU A 131 23.35 -9.69 -10.51
CA GLU A 131 24.53 -8.94 -10.07
C GLU A 131 24.22 -7.43 -9.98
N ARG A 132 24.53 -6.82 -8.82
CA ARG A 132 24.32 -5.38 -8.53
C ARG A 132 22.86 -4.89 -8.70
N CYS A 133 21.87 -5.79 -8.70
CA CYS A 133 20.46 -5.42 -8.81
C CYS A 133 19.96 -4.68 -7.55
N ARG A 134 19.24 -3.57 -7.76
CA ARG A 134 18.68 -2.73 -6.67
C ARG A 134 17.21 -2.33 -6.92
N ASN A 135 16.52 -3.03 -7.81
CA ASN A 135 15.16 -2.66 -8.22
C ASN A 135 14.19 -2.63 -7.05
N CYS A 136 14.24 -3.64 -6.17
CA CYS A 136 13.38 -3.68 -5.00
C CYS A 136 13.67 -2.56 -4.00
N PHE A 137 14.95 -2.19 -3.85
CA PHE A 137 15.38 -1.06 -3.00
C PHE A 137 14.72 0.24 -3.47
N TYR A 138 14.84 0.57 -4.76
CA TYR A 138 14.21 1.77 -5.32
C TYR A 138 12.68 1.69 -5.40
N ALA A 139 12.12 0.49 -5.55
CA ALA A 139 10.68 0.29 -5.61
C ALA A 139 10.01 0.25 -4.23
N CYS A 140 10.77 0.25 -3.12
CA CYS A 140 10.18 0.14 -1.79
C CYS A 140 9.56 1.48 -1.35
N PRO A 141 8.23 1.57 -1.26
CA PRO A 141 7.57 2.83 -0.92
C PRO A 141 7.77 3.29 0.53
N VAL A 142 8.26 2.39 1.38
CA VAL A 142 8.36 2.58 2.83
C VAL A 142 9.78 2.57 3.34
N ASN A 143 10.77 2.54 2.44
CA ASN A 143 12.20 2.47 2.77
C ASN A 143 12.58 1.32 3.72
N ALA A 144 11.83 0.21 3.66
CA ALA A 144 12.07 -0.98 4.49
C ALA A 144 13.16 -1.90 3.91
N ILE A 145 13.84 -1.50 2.83
CA ILE A 145 14.86 -2.30 2.16
C ILE A 145 16.19 -1.57 2.26
N CYS A 146 17.23 -2.26 2.69
CA CYS A 146 18.60 -1.79 2.74
C CYS A 146 19.54 -2.76 2.01
N LEU A 147 20.79 -2.35 1.85
CA LEU A 147 21.86 -3.19 1.35
C LEU A 147 22.81 -3.50 2.51
N ASP A 148 23.26 -4.74 2.62
CA ASP A 148 24.33 -5.09 3.56
C ASP A 148 25.71 -4.68 3.02
N GLU A 149 26.76 -5.04 3.77
CA GLU A 149 28.16 -4.72 3.44
C GLU A 149 28.61 -5.29 2.09
N ASP A 150 28.06 -6.45 1.70
CA ASP A 150 28.31 -7.10 0.41
C ASP A 150 27.43 -6.55 -0.73
N GLY A 151 26.57 -5.58 -0.42
CA GLY A 151 25.60 -5.01 -1.36
C GLY A 151 24.40 -5.92 -1.64
N LYS A 152 24.19 -6.97 -0.84
CA LYS A 152 23.01 -7.85 -0.92
C LYS A 152 21.80 -7.20 -0.28
N VAL A 153 20.64 -7.49 -0.85
CA VAL A 153 19.37 -6.93 -0.39
C VAL A 153 18.98 -7.53 0.96
N LYS A 154 18.62 -6.66 1.90
CA LYS A 154 18.05 -7.02 3.20
C LYS A 154 16.76 -6.24 3.44
N VAL A 155 15.80 -6.87 4.10
CA VAL A 155 14.52 -6.24 4.44
C VAL A 155 14.44 -6.05 5.94
N LEU A 156 14.16 -4.81 6.36
CA LEU A 156 13.79 -4.45 7.72
C LEU A 156 12.30 -4.74 7.87
N GLU A 157 11.97 -5.96 8.29
CA GLU A 157 10.60 -6.47 8.35
C GLU A 157 9.72 -5.63 9.28
N GLU A 158 10.30 -5.01 10.31
CA GLU A 158 9.65 -4.07 11.21
C GLU A 158 9.06 -2.84 10.50
N PHE A 159 9.66 -2.39 9.39
CA PHE A 159 9.16 -1.27 8.59
C PHE A 159 8.37 -1.71 7.34
N CYS A 160 8.44 -3.01 7.00
CA CYS A 160 7.73 -3.56 5.87
C CYS A 160 6.21 -3.56 6.12
N ILE A 161 5.44 -3.01 5.16
CA ILE A 161 3.97 -3.05 5.17
C ILE A 161 3.39 -4.16 4.27
N PHE A 162 4.24 -5.07 3.77
CA PHE A 162 3.85 -6.22 2.94
C PHE A 162 3.06 -5.89 1.66
N CYS A 163 3.23 -4.68 1.11
CA CYS A 163 2.57 -4.26 -0.15
C CYS A 163 3.07 -5.02 -1.40
N GLY A 164 4.27 -5.59 -1.29
CA GLY A 164 4.99 -6.34 -2.31
C GLY A 164 5.21 -5.69 -3.67
N ALA A 165 5.38 -4.35 -3.67
CA ALA A 165 6.01 -3.63 -4.78
C ALA A 165 7.37 -4.24 -5.14
N CYS A 166 8.19 -4.60 -4.14
CA CYS A 166 9.49 -5.24 -4.34
C CYS A 166 9.40 -6.55 -5.12
N LYS A 167 8.40 -7.39 -4.85
CA LYS A 167 8.16 -8.64 -5.59
C LYS A 167 7.76 -8.38 -7.04
N ASN A 168 6.93 -7.37 -7.29
CA ASN A 168 6.48 -7.02 -8.65
C ASN A 168 7.61 -6.44 -9.52
N PHE A 169 8.57 -5.74 -8.92
CA PHE A 169 9.74 -5.17 -9.60
C PHE A 169 10.92 -6.15 -9.70
N CYS A 170 10.86 -7.29 -9.00
CA CYS A 170 11.90 -8.29 -9.04
C CYS A 170 11.87 -8.99 -10.41
N PRO A 171 12.98 -8.98 -11.17
CA PRO A 171 13.04 -9.69 -12.45
C PRO A 171 13.11 -11.20 -12.28
N GLU A 172 13.54 -11.68 -11.11
CA GLU A 172 13.75 -13.09 -10.81
C GLU A 172 12.62 -13.67 -9.96
N ASP A 173 11.87 -14.59 -10.55
CA ASP A 173 10.75 -15.25 -9.89
C ASP A 173 11.21 -16.07 -8.67
N GLY A 174 10.45 -15.96 -7.58
CA GLY A 174 10.71 -16.69 -6.33
C GLY A 174 11.89 -16.16 -5.50
N THR A 175 12.58 -15.10 -5.94
CA THR A 175 13.61 -14.41 -5.16
C THR A 175 13.03 -13.70 -3.94
N ILE A 176 11.87 -13.05 -4.10
CA ILE A 176 11.15 -12.37 -3.01
C ILE A 176 9.82 -13.07 -2.77
N ASN A 177 9.62 -13.57 -1.56
CA ASN A 177 8.40 -14.24 -1.13
C ASN A 177 7.76 -13.45 0.00
N ILE A 178 6.48 -13.10 -0.16
CA ILE A 178 5.70 -12.36 0.82
C ILE A 178 4.50 -13.23 1.17
N SER A 179 4.25 -13.39 2.46
CA SER A 179 3.11 -14.14 2.99
C SER A 179 2.33 -13.24 3.93
N ILE A 180 1.11 -12.89 3.53
CA ILE A 180 0.17 -12.15 4.39
C ILE A 180 -0.63 -13.18 5.18
N THR A 181 -0.63 -13.05 6.49
CA THR A 181 -1.31 -13.95 7.44
C THR A 181 -2.54 -13.31 8.06
N GLY A 182 -2.66 -11.98 8.00
CA GLY A 182 -3.79 -11.26 8.57
C GLY A 182 -3.94 -9.86 8.00
N ILE A 183 -5.15 -9.32 8.08
CA ILE A 183 -5.49 -7.95 7.71
C ILE A 183 -6.32 -7.34 8.84
N ASN A 184 -5.85 -6.24 9.40
CA ASN A 184 -6.53 -5.55 10.50
C ASN A 184 -7.75 -4.80 9.96
N THR A 185 -8.94 -5.34 10.19
CA THR A 185 -10.19 -4.85 9.62
C THR A 185 -11.37 -4.99 10.58
N ARG A 186 -12.37 -4.12 10.44
CA ARG A 186 -13.68 -4.26 11.08
C ARG A 186 -14.69 -4.74 10.03
N GLN A 187 -15.45 -5.77 10.39
CA GLN A 187 -16.43 -6.47 9.56
C GLN A 187 -15.83 -7.33 8.44
N THR A 188 -15.95 -8.67 8.57
CA THR A 188 -15.35 -9.62 7.63
C THR A 188 -16.17 -10.91 7.55
N GLY A 189 -17.38 -10.83 6.97
CA GLY A 189 -18.26 -11.99 6.76
C GLY A 189 -18.57 -12.31 5.31
N SER A 190 -18.32 -11.37 4.38
CA SER A 190 -18.73 -11.50 2.99
C SER A 190 -17.86 -12.52 2.23
N ASN A 191 -18.47 -13.27 1.31
CA ASN A 191 -17.73 -14.20 0.44
C ASN A 191 -16.74 -13.44 -0.45
N ALA A 192 -17.07 -12.23 -0.88
CA ALA A 192 -16.17 -11.38 -1.67
C ALA A 192 -14.88 -11.06 -0.90
N TRP A 193 -14.99 -10.77 0.39
CA TRP A 193 -13.85 -10.53 1.24
C TRP A 193 -13.03 -11.81 1.49
N LYS A 194 -13.67 -12.94 1.77
CA LYS A 194 -12.99 -14.25 1.92
C LYS A 194 -12.16 -14.60 0.69
N THR A 195 -12.76 -14.51 -0.50
CA THR A 195 -12.05 -14.76 -1.76
C THR A 195 -10.89 -13.79 -1.98
N PHE A 196 -11.05 -12.52 -1.62
CA PHE A 196 -9.94 -11.57 -1.68
C PHE A 196 -8.80 -11.94 -0.74
N THR A 197 -9.09 -12.25 0.53
CA THR A 197 -8.07 -12.62 1.51
C THR A 197 -7.32 -13.88 1.12
N GLU A 198 -8.02 -14.90 0.60
CA GLU A 198 -7.38 -16.14 0.10
C GLU A 198 -6.40 -15.87 -1.04
N ARG A 199 -6.78 -14.99 -1.98
CA ARG A 199 -5.92 -14.58 -3.10
C ARG A 199 -4.72 -13.76 -2.62
N LEU A 200 -4.95 -12.86 -1.66
CA LEU A 200 -3.90 -12.03 -1.08
C LEU A 200 -2.89 -12.89 -0.31
N HIS A 201 -3.36 -13.82 0.53
CA HIS A 201 -2.51 -14.73 1.32
C HIS A 201 -1.66 -15.64 0.43
N SER A 202 -2.22 -16.10 -0.69
CA SER A 202 -1.49 -16.92 -1.66
C SER A 202 -0.56 -16.10 -2.57
N TYR A 203 -0.60 -14.76 -2.49
CA TYR A 203 0.08 -13.83 -3.39
C TYR A 203 -0.07 -14.23 -4.87
N LYS A 204 -1.20 -14.87 -5.22
CA LYS A 204 -1.51 -15.33 -6.57
C LYS A 204 -2.03 -14.13 -7.36
N PRO A 205 -1.45 -13.80 -8.53
CA PRO A 205 -1.97 -12.71 -9.33
C PRO A 205 -3.43 -12.99 -9.70
N ILE A 206 -4.28 -11.96 -9.60
CA ILE A 206 -5.72 -12.03 -9.89
C ILE A 206 -5.98 -12.54 -11.34
N HIS A 207 -4.99 -12.37 -12.23
CA HIS A 207 -4.97 -12.97 -13.57
C HIS A 207 -3.56 -13.47 -13.90
N ASN A 208 -3.47 -14.68 -14.43
CA ASN A 208 -2.22 -15.24 -14.95
C ASN A 208 -1.76 -14.43 -16.17
N ARG A 209 -0.47 -14.04 -16.23
CA ARG A 209 0.12 -13.24 -17.32
C ARG A 209 -0.10 -13.92 -18.69
N ALA A 210 -0.09 -15.25 -18.70
CA ALA A 210 -0.33 -16.09 -19.87
C ALA A 210 -1.80 -16.12 -20.35
N ALA A 211 -2.79 -15.85 -19.49
CA ALA A 211 -4.21 -15.93 -19.87
C ALA A 211 -4.70 -14.69 -20.65
N ILE A 212 -3.93 -13.60 -20.65
CA ILE A 212 -4.29 -12.33 -21.32
C ILE A 212 -3.54 -12.20 -22.66
N GLN A 213 -2.41 -12.88 -22.83
CA GLN A 213 -1.69 -12.96 -24.11
C GLN A 213 -2.44 -13.95 -25.03
N GLY A 214 -3.30 -13.43 -25.91
CA GLY A 214 -4.00 -14.23 -26.92
C GLY A 214 -5.53 -14.21 -26.84
N MET A 215 -6.15 -13.42 -25.95
CA MET A 215 -7.59 -13.21 -25.98
C MET A 215 -7.98 -12.06 -26.92
N ASP A 216 -8.21 -12.38 -28.20
CA ASP A 216 -8.95 -11.55 -29.15
C ASP A 216 -10.46 -11.65 -28.87
N THR A 217 -10.91 -11.28 -27.67
CA THR A 217 -12.34 -11.14 -27.40
C THR A 217 -12.76 -9.69 -27.53
N PRO A 218 -13.99 -9.41 -28.00
CA PRO A 218 -14.54 -8.06 -28.07
C PRO A 218 -14.90 -7.61 -26.67
N TRP A 219 -13.88 -7.31 -25.85
CA TRP A 219 -14.09 -6.77 -24.52
C TRP A 219 -14.89 -5.47 -24.65
N PRO A 220 -15.87 -5.24 -23.74
CA PRO A 220 -16.59 -3.98 -23.69
C PRO A 220 -15.62 -2.80 -23.72
N LYS A 221 -15.91 -1.78 -24.56
CA LYS A 221 -15.00 -0.66 -24.85
C LYS A 221 -14.34 -0.14 -23.56
N ILE A 222 -13.05 -0.45 -23.41
CA ILE A 222 -12.20 -0.01 -22.31
C ILE A 222 -11.49 1.26 -22.75
N VAL A 223 -11.58 2.30 -21.95
CA VAL A 223 -10.90 3.58 -22.20
C VAL A 223 -9.99 3.86 -21.01
N LYS A 224 -8.70 4.08 -21.26
CA LYS A 224 -7.73 4.53 -20.26
C LYS A 224 -7.20 5.89 -20.69
N ILE A 225 -7.42 6.91 -19.86
CA ILE A 225 -7.01 8.29 -20.10
C ILE A 225 -6.09 8.69 -18.96
N ARG A 226 -4.92 9.23 -19.29
CA ARG A 226 -4.00 9.85 -18.34
C ARG A 226 -3.85 11.31 -18.75
N ASP A 227 -4.26 12.23 -17.88
CA ASP A 227 -4.20 13.68 -18.11
C ASP A 227 -3.85 14.40 -16.81
N LYS A 228 -2.98 15.41 -16.89
CA LYS A 228 -2.57 16.35 -15.83
C LYS A 228 -2.90 15.92 -14.39
N GLY A 229 -2.15 14.94 -13.87
CA GLY A 229 -2.27 14.50 -12.48
C GLY A 229 -3.43 13.54 -12.19
N LYS A 230 -4.10 12.99 -13.20
CA LYS A 230 -5.16 11.98 -13.04
C LYS A 230 -4.99 10.81 -14.01
N LEU A 231 -5.38 9.62 -13.55
CA LEU A 231 -5.54 8.43 -14.37
C LEU A 231 -6.99 7.94 -14.25
N LYS A 232 -7.69 7.83 -15.37
CA LYS A 232 -9.06 7.36 -15.45
C LYS A 232 -9.16 6.10 -16.31
N ILE A 233 -9.84 5.09 -15.80
CA ILE A 233 -10.18 3.87 -16.54
C ILE A 233 -11.70 3.75 -16.55
N GLU A 234 -12.27 3.59 -17.73
CA GLU A 234 -13.71 3.37 -17.93
C GLU A 234 -13.94 2.08 -18.72
N ARG A 235 -14.91 1.27 -18.28
CA ARG A 235 -15.37 0.07 -18.99
C ARG A 235 -16.89 0.09 -19.10
N LYS A 236 -17.41 0.12 -20.32
CA LYS A 236 -18.85 0.05 -20.62
C LYS A 236 -19.27 -1.37 -20.97
N ALA A 237 -19.76 -2.13 -19.99
CA ALA A 237 -20.23 -3.50 -20.16
C ALA A 237 -21.76 -3.54 -20.16
N TYR A 238 -22.36 -3.78 -21.33
CA TYR A 238 -23.82 -3.76 -21.53
C TYR A 238 -24.43 -2.42 -21.05
N ILE A 239 -25.34 -2.47 -20.06
CA ILE A 239 -25.98 -1.29 -19.45
C ILE A 239 -25.18 -0.66 -18.30
N LYS A 240 -24.04 -1.26 -17.91
CA LYS A 240 -23.25 -0.79 -16.77
C LYS A 240 -21.97 -0.10 -17.22
N LYS A 241 -21.73 1.09 -16.67
CA LYS A 241 -20.49 1.86 -16.81
C LYS A 241 -19.69 1.73 -15.51
N HIS A 242 -18.50 1.16 -15.59
CA HIS A 242 -17.58 1.08 -14.46
C HIS A 242 -16.46 2.10 -14.66
N THR A 243 -16.15 2.84 -13.61
CA THR A 243 -15.09 3.86 -13.63
C THR A 243 -14.15 3.65 -12.46
N LEU A 244 -12.85 3.77 -12.72
CA LEU A 244 -11.81 3.92 -11.71
C LEU A 244 -11.09 5.23 -12.02
N GLU A 245 -11.01 6.11 -11.03
CA GLU A 245 -10.27 7.37 -11.09
C GLU A 245 -9.17 7.34 -10.03
N LEU A 246 -7.97 7.72 -10.43
CA LEU A 246 -6.78 7.81 -9.60
C LEU A 246 -6.27 9.25 -9.69
N ASP A 247 -6.25 9.94 -8.54
CA ASP A 247 -5.66 11.27 -8.38
C ASP A 247 -4.17 11.14 -8.04
N LEU A 248 -3.31 11.44 -9.01
CA LEU A 248 -1.86 11.32 -8.88
C LEU A 248 -1.28 12.38 -7.93
N GLY A 249 -1.94 13.53 -7.76
CA GLY A 249 -1.50 14.56 -6.81
C GLY A 249 -1.74 14.16 -5.35
N LEU A 250 -2.82 13.43 -5.06
CA LEU A 250 -3.02 12.82 -3.74
C LEU A 250 -2.10 11.63 -3.49
N CYS A 251 -1.65 10.97 -4.54
CA CYS A 251 -0.63 9.93 -4.48
C CYS A 251 0.73 10.48 -4.05
N GLU A 252 1.17 11.64 -4.56
CA GLU A 252 2.45 12.25 -4.13
C GLU A 252 2.47 12.57 -2.62
N LYS A 253 1.33 12.96 -2.04
CA LYS A 253 1.22 13.27 -0.60
C LYS A 253 1.59 12.10 0.32
N CYS A 254 1.47 10.86 -0.15
CA CYS A 254 1.74 9.70 0.68
C CYS A 254 3.20 9.27 0.70
N GLN A 255 4.05 9.86 -0.15
CA GLN A 255 5.48 9.51 -0.31
C GLN A 255 5.72 7.99 -0.46
N ILE A 256 4.76 7.28 -1.06
CA ILE A 256 4.86 5.85 -1.40
C ILE A 256 5.20 5.69 -2.89
N CYS A 257 4.77 6.63 -3.73
CA CYS A 257 4.87 6.55 -5.18
C CYS A 257 5.50 7.79 -5.77
#